data_AF-A0A957IRZ6-F1
#
_entry.id   AF-A0A957IRZ6-F1
#
_cell.length_a   1.000
_cell.length_b   1.000
_cell.length_c   1.000
_cell.angle_alpha   90.00
_cell.angle_beta   90.00
_cell.angle_gamma   90.00
#
_symmetry.space_group_name_H-M   'P 1'
#
loop_
_entity.id
_entity.type
_entity.pdbx_description
1 polymer ?
#
loop_
_entity_poly.entity_id
_entity_poly.type
_entity_poly.pdbx_seq_one_letter_code
_entity_poly.pdbx_strand_id
1 'polypeptide(L)'
;MPLIAQFRGISIYMYTEPNAPHHLPHFHTYYGEYSATFTLMPPETLEGALPRTQLRLVLAWAELYRSEIEENWRLVQAGKLPQRIPGI
;
A
#
# COMPACT_ATOMS: atom_id res chain seq x y z
N MET A 1 8.54 -7.94 -5.05
CA MET A 1 7.85 -6.87 -4.31
C MET A 1 7.40 -7.44 -2.96
N PRO A 2 7.86 -6.90 -1.81
CA PRO A 2 7.46 -7.40 -0.49
C PRO A 2 5.97 -7.22 -0.23
N LEU A 3 5.29 -8.32 0.12
CA LEU A 3 3.89 -8.33 0.56
C LEU A 3 3.84 -7.89 2.03
N ILE A 4 3.26 -6.72 2.31
CA ILE A 4 3.17 -6.17 3.66
C ILE A 4 1.86 -6.53 4.36
N ALA A 5 0.75 -6.70 3.64
CA ALA A 5 -0.53 -7.14 4.20
C ALA A 5 -1.36 -7.94 3.21
N GLN A 6 -2.25 -8.77 3.72
CA GLN A 6 -3.22 -9.51 2.91
C GLN A 6 -4.50 -9.77 3.70
N PHE A 7 -5.66 -9.44 3.12
CA PHE A 7 -6.97 -9.68 3.73
C PHE A 7 -8.09 -9.61 2.69
N ARG A 8 -9.13 -10.43 2.83
CA ARG A 8 -10.33 -10.39 1.97
C ARG A 8 -10.03 -10.45 0.46
N GLY A 9 -8.97 -11.17 0.07
CA GLY A 9 -8.50 -11.27 -1.31
C GLY A 9 -7.69 -10.06 -1.81
N ILE A 10 -7.49 -9.04 -0.97
CA ILE A 10 -6.63 -7.88 -1.24
C ILE A 10 -5.21 -8.22 -0.81
N SER A 11 -4.24 -7.96 -1.68
CA SER A 11 -2.82 -8.06 -1.40
C SER A 11 -2.18 -6.68 -1.47
N ILE A 12 -1.41 -6.29 -0.45
CA ILE A 12 -0.79 -4.98 -0.35
C ILE A 12 0.73 -5.13 -0.35
N TYR A 13 1.39 -4.38 -1.22
CA TYR A 13 2.83 -4.41 -1.43
C TYR A 13 3.45 -3.04 -1.21
N MET A 14 4.70 -3.03 -0.77
CA MET A 14 5.50 -1.82 -0.68
C MET A 14 6.94 -2.12 -1.05
N TYR A 15 7.49 -1.31 -1.96
CA TYR A 15 8.84 -1.43 -2.47
C TYR A 15 9.31 -0.09 -3.02
N THR A 16 10.63 0.08 -3.15
CA THR A 16 11.21 1.25 -3.82
C THR A 16 11.04 1.13 -5.33
N GLU A 17 10.65 2.21 -5.98
CA GLU A 17 10.66 2.34 -7.43
C GLU A 17 11.71 3.38 -7.85
N PRO A 18 12.97 2.97 -8.13
CA PRO A 18 14.08 3.90 -8.36
C PRO A 18 13.87 4.85 -9.54
N ASN A 19 12.99 4.47 -10.48
CA ASN A 19 12.71 5.20 -11.72
C ASN A 19 11.26 5.67 -11.80
N ALA A 20 10.49 5.63 -10.70
CA ALA A 20 9.09 6.05 -10.75
C ALA A 20 8.97 7.57 -10.78
N PRO A 21 8.02 8.12 -11.58
CA PRO A 21 7.76 9.56 -11.65
C PRO A 21 7.20 10.12 -10.33
N HIS A 22 6.67 9.27 -9.45
CA HIS A 22 6.05 9.66 -8.19
C HIS A 22 7.02 9.39 -7.03
N HIS A 23 7.90 10.35 -6.71
CA HIS A 23 8.71 10.36 -5.48
C HIS A 23 7.85 10.53 -4.19
N LEU A 24 6.56 10.19 -4.25
CA LEU A 24 5.63 10.30 -3.15
C LEU A 24 5.59 8.96 -2.40
N PRO A 25 5.47 8.97 -1.06
CA PRO A 25 5.20 7.75 -0.30
C PRO A 25 3.92 7.08 -0.78
N HIS A 26 4.03 5.85 -1.25
CA HIS A 26 2.89 5.07 -1.75
C HIS A 26 2.97 3.57 -1.41
N PHE A 27 1.85 2.89 -1.58
CA PHE A 27 1.75 1.42 -1.56
C PHE A 27 0.85 0.91 -2.69
N HIS A 28 1.07 -0.32 -3.11
CA HIS A 28 0.35 -0.95 -4.21
C HIS A 28 -0.63 -1.99 -3.70
N THR A 29 -1.77 -2.08 -4.35
CA THR A 29 -2.83 -3.02 -3.99
C THR A 29 -3.30 -3.80 -5.20
N TYR A 30 -3.65 -5.07 -4.96
CA TYR A 30 -4.18 -5.98 -5.97
C TYR A 30 -5.37 -6.75 -5.42
N TYR A 31 -6.41 -6.88 -6.24
CA TYR A 31 -7.61 -7.68 -5.96
C TYR A 31 -8.13 -8.29 -7.26
N GLY A 32 -7.93 -9.59 -7.48
CA GLY A 32 -8.28 -10.23 -8.74
C GLY A 32 -7.56 -9.56 -9.93
N GLU A 33 -8.33 -9.05 -10.88
CA GLU A 33 -7.84 -8.29 -12.05
C GLU A 33 -7.65 -6.78 -11.76
N TYR A 34 -8.08 -6.30 -10.59
CA TYR A 34 -7.99 -4.90 -10.21
C TYR A 34 -6.67 -4.60 -9.51
N SER A 35 -6.12 -3.43 -9.80
CA SER A 35 -4.94 -2.88 -9.11
C SER A 35 -5.07 -1.39 -8.90
N ALA A 36 -4.54 -0.91 -7.77
CA ALA A 36 -4.44 0.52 -7.50
C ALA A 36 -3.24 0.85 -6.62
N THR A 37 -2.67 2.03 -6.85
CA THR A 37 -1.59 2.61 -6.04
C THR A 37 -2.16 3.74 -5.21
N PHE A 38 -1.79 3.81 -3.93
CA PHE A 38 -2.30 4.79 -2.98
C PHE A 38 -1.17 5.60 -2.37
N THR A 39 -1.36 6.91 -2.19
CA THR A 39 -0.51 7.72 -1.29
C THR A 39 -0.62 7.22 0.15
N LEU A 40 0.39 7.50 0.98
CA LEU A 40 0.29 7.23 2.42
C LEU A 40 -0.57 8.28 3.14
N MET A 41 -0.35 9.58 2.86
CA MET A 41 -0.93 10.68 3.64
C MET A 41 -1.32 11.89 2.77
N PRO A 42 -2.64 12.20 2.66
CA PRO A 42 -3.76 11.31 2.98
C PRO A 42 -3.75 10.07 2.07
N PRO A 43 -4.39 8.95 2.46
CA PRO A 43 -4.54 7.81 1.57
C PRO A 43 -5.53 8.13 0.45
N GLU A 44 -5.01 8.34 -0.75
CA GLU A 44 -5.75 8.66 -1.97
C GLU A 44 -5.22 7.84 -3.13
N THR A 45 -6.08 7.53 -4.10
CA THR A 45 -5.68 6.76 -5.28
C THR A 45 -4.80 7.62 -6.19
N LEU A 46 -3.56 7.18 -6.43
CA LEU A 46 -2.65 7.77 -7.41
C LEU A 46 -2.91 7.23 -8.82
N GLU A 47 -3.08 5.93 -8.93
CA GLU A 47 -3.25 5.23 -10.20
C GLU A 47 -4.13 3.99 -10.01
N GLY A 48 -4.82 3.60 -11.08
CA GLY A 48 -5.64 2.40 -11.10
C GLY A 48 -6.97 2.58 -10.37
N ALA A 49 -7.63 1.47 -10.10
CA ALA A 49 -8.94 1.47 -9.45
C ALA A 49 -9.20 0.13 -8.76
N LEU A 50 -9.97 0.20 -7.67
CA LEU A 50 -10.55 -0.96 -7.02
C LEU A 50 -12.08 -0.86 -7.05
N PRO A 51 -12.80 -1.99 -7.01
CA PRO A 51 -14.23 -1.96 -6.77
C PRO A 51 -14.52 -1.26 -5.42
N ARG A 52 -15.68 -0.60 -5.34
CA ARG A 52 -16.03 0.31 -4.23
C ARG A 52 -15.86 -0.30 -2.84
N THR A 53 -16.16 -1.59 -2.68
CA THR A 53 -16.02 -2.30 -1.40
C THR A 53 -14.56 -2.45 -1.00
N GLN A 54 -13.71 -2.90 -1.91
CA GLN A 54 -12.28 -3.09 -1.69
C GLN A 54 -11.56 -1.77 -1.48
N LEU A 55 -11.93 -0.72 -2.23
CA LEU A 55 -11.42 0.64 -2.01
C LEU A 55 -11.66 1.08 -0.56
N ARG A 56 -12.88 0.92 -0.05
CA ARG A 56 -13.21 1.29 1.35
C ARG A 56 -12.42 0.49 2.37
N LEU A 57 -12.19 -0.79 2.12
CA LEU A 57 -11.41 -1.66 3.00
C LEU A 57 -9.93 -1.24 3.01
N VAL A 58 -9.34 -0.94 1.86
CA VAL A 58 -7.96 -0.45 1.77
C VAL A 58 -7.80 0.89 2.50
N LEU A 59 -8.71 1.84 2.29
CA LEU A 59 -8.65 3.13 2.98
C LEU A 59 -8.80 3.00 4.50
N ALA A 60 -9.71 2.14 4.97
CA ALA A 60 -9.87 1.87 6.40
C ALA A 60 -8.63 1.19 7.00
N TRP A 61 -8.04 0.24 6.28
CA TRP A 61 -6.79 -0.41 6.68
C TRP A 61 -5.63 0.58 6.74
N ALA A 62 -5.50 1.45 5.73
CA ALA A 62 -4.45 2.46 5.67
C ALA A 62 -4.56 3.48 6.81
N GLU A 63 -5.79 3.86 7.17
CA GLU A 63 -6.03 4.74 8.31
C GLU A 63 -5.71 4.06 9.65
N LEU A 64 -6.06 2.77 9.80
CA LEU A 64 -5.83 2.01 11.02
C LEU A 64 -4.33 1.78 11.31
N TYR A 65 -3.53 1.52 10.29
CA TYR A 65 -2.11 1.15 10.42
C TYR A 65 -1.15 2.21 9.87
N ARG A 66 -1.55 3.49 9.94
CA ARG A 66 -0.80 4.59 9.34
C ARG A 66 0.68 4.59 9.76
N SER A 67 0.96 4.47 11.05
CA SER A 67 2.32 4.52 11.59
C SER A 67 3.20 3.36 11.09
N GLU A 68 2.65 2.16 10.99
CA GLU A 68 3.35 0.99 10.48
C GLU A 68 3.64 1.09 8.98
N ILE A 69 2.72 1.69 8.21
CA ILE A 69 2.91 1.94 6.78
C ILE A 69 4.02 3.00 6.58
N GLU A 70 4.04 4.06 7.39
CA GLU A 70 5.10 5.08 7.36
C GLU A 70 6.48 4.50 7.72
N GLU A 71 6.56 3.65 8.74
CA GLU A 71 7.81 3.00 9.10
C GLU A 71 8.28 2.05 8.00
N ASN A 72 7.35 1.27 7.40
CA ASN A 72 7.67 0.44 6.25
C ASN A 72 8.19 1.27 5.08
N TRP A 73 7.63 2.47 4.85
CA TRP A 73 8.13 3.39 3.81
C TRP A 73 9.57 3.82 4.10
N ARG A 74 9.88 4.19 5.36
CA ARG A 74 11.26 4.48 5.77
C ARG A 74 12.20 3.30 5.57
N LEU A 75 11.76 2.08 5.90
CA LEU A 75 12.56 0.87 5.74
C LEU A 75 12.90 0.62 4.28
N VAL A 76 11.91 0.65 3.37
CA VAL A 76 12.16 0.40 1.94
C VAL A 76 13.07 1.47 1.34
N GLN A 77 12.86 2.74 1.68
CA GLN A 77 13.74 3.84 1.23
C GLN A 77 15.19 3.68 1.70
N ALA A 78 15.41 3.04 2.85
CA ALA A 78 16.73 2.71 3.38
C ALA A 78 17.31 1.39 2.82
N GLY A 79 16.66 0.77 1.83
CA GLY A 79 17.05 -0.54 1.28
C GLY A 79 16.80 -1.72 2.22
N LYS A 80 16.00 -1.53 3.27
CA LYS A 80 15.64 -2.56 4.24
C LYS A 80 14.32 -3.24 3.85
N LEU A 81 14.13 -4.46 4.36
CA LEU A 81 12.87 -5.18 4.18
C LEU A 81 11.77 -4.55 5.05
N PRO A 82 10.56 -4.33 4.50
CA PRO A 82 9.42 -3.89 5.28
C PRO A 82 8.89 -5.03 6.16
N GLN A 83 8.15 -4.67 7.19
CA GLN A 83 7.49 -5.59 8.12
C GLN A 83 6.06 -5.94 7.66
N ARG A 84 5.55 -7.07 8.15
CA ARG A 84 4.15 -7.45 7.96
C ARG A 84 3.24 -6.61 8.85
N ILE A 85 2.15 -6.14 8.27
CA ILE A 85 1.06 -5.43 8.95
C ILE A 85 -0.17 -6.35 8.94
N PRO A 86 -0.91 -6.47 10.05
CA PRO A 86 -2.13 -7.26 10.09
C PRO A 86 -3.20 -6.75 9.10
N GLY A 87 -4.07 -7.65 8.64
CA GLY A 87 -5.22 -7.30 7.80
C GLY A 87 -6.51 -7.04 8.60
N ILE A 88 -7.60 -6.69 7.90
CA ILE A 88 -8.94 -6.43 8.48
C ILE A 88 -10.10 -7.15 7.75
#